data_AF-A0A914Q386-F1
#
_entry.id   AF-A0A914Q386-F1
#
_cell.length_a   1.000
_cell.length_b   1.000
_cell.length_c   1.000
_cell.angle_alpha   90.00
_cell.angle_beta   90.00
_cell.angle_gamma   90.00
#
_symmetry.space_group_name_H-M   'P 1'
#
loop_
_entity.id
_entity.type
_entity.pdbx_description
1 polymer ?
#
loop_
_entity_poly.entity_id
_entity_poly.type
_entity_poly.pdbx_seq_one_letter_code
_entity_poly.pdbx_strand_id
1 'polypeptide(L)'
;MPTDFPKSWLLPLLSEHVHNERIHYFVDTIMPFLVALHDRIPKLEPIVAKLYTTLETQYWQILPQLLNSPIDFTESFPTLAPMIGSALAHRLDLRLVLLRSLRSAIRFAEKNNVANVLQRFAKNYLPILFNIYTALPAETIEAVEKQGITNYDDMAVRLSTLETIRAYISHTPDDVKKTFLDLALNKLRDDDVSLEKKQAIADLVIALIKESL
;
A
#
# COMPACT_ATOMS: atom_id res chain seq x y z
N MET A 1 -26.42 10.49 -10.55
CA MET A 1 -24.95 10.46 -10.77
C MET A 1 -24.73 10.55 -12.28
N PRO A 2 -23.96 11.51 -12.80
CA PRO A 2 -23.67 11.60 -14.23
C PRO A 2 -23.02 10.30 -14.73
N THR A 3 -23.50 9.79 -15.87
CA THR A 3 -22.96 8.57 -16.50
C THR A 3 -22.15 8.85 -17.75
N ASP A 4 -22.22 10.08 -18.25
CA ASP A 4 -21.43 10.55 -19.38
C ASP A 4 -20.18 11.30 -18.86
N PHE A 5 -19.02 10.66 -19.00
CA PHE A 5 -17.72 11.25 -18.69
C PHE A 5 -16.88 11.35 -19.96
N PRO A 6 -17.16 12.31 -20.86
CA PRO A 6 -16.48 12.41 -22.15
C PRO A 6 -14.98 12.74 -22.00
N LYS A 7 -14.55 13.13 -20.80
CA LYS A 7 -13.16 13.46 -20.43
C LYS A 7 -12.57 12.51 -19.39
N SER A 8 -13.19 11.36 -19.12
CA SER A 8 -12.63 10.34 -18.19
C SER A 8 -11.25 9.84 -18.65
N TRP A 9 -10.98 9.82 -19.95
CA TRP A 9 -9.66 9.53 -20.53
C TRP A 9 -8.57 10.53 -20.11
N LEU A 10 -8.94 11.72 -19.62
CA LEU A 10 -7.96 12.71 -19.17
C LEU A 10 -7.38 12.35 -17.81
N LEU A 11 -8.07 11.58 -16.97
CA LEU A 11 -7.59 11.24 -15.62
C LEU A 11 -6.31 10.36 -15.66
N PRO A 12 -6.22 9.30 -16.49
CA PRO A 12 -4.97 8.58 -16.68
C PRO A 12 -3.83 9.45 -17.23
N LEU A 13 -4.14 10.43 -18.08
CA LEU A 13 -3.12 11.35 -18.58
C LEU A 13 -2.67 12.33 -17.50
N LEU A 14 -3.59 12.83 -16.67
CA LEU A 14 -3.26 13.69 -15.54
C LEU A 14 -2.39 12.96 -14.54
N SER A 15 -2.68 11.69 -14.22
CA SER A 15 -1.85 10.93 -13.28
C SER A 15 -0.40 10.78 -13.78
N GLU A 16 -0.19 10.67 -15.09
CA GLU A 16 1.16 10.64 -15.69
C GLU A 16 1.91 11.97 -15.61
N HIS A 17 1.20 13.10 -15.53
CA HIS A 17 1.78 14.45 -15.52
C HIS A 17 1.75 15.14 -14.14
N VAL A 18 1.27 14.46 -13.10
CA VAL A 18 1.32 14.97 -11.72
C VAL A 18 2.78 15.00 -11.25
N HIS A 19 3.35 16.20 -11.24
CA HIS A 19 4.71 16.49 -10.79
C HIS A 19 4.69 17.73 -9.90
N ASN A 20 5.52 17.75 -8.85
CA ASN A 20 5.63 18.87 -7.93
C ASN A 20 4.30 19.26 -7.26
N GLU A 21 3.47 18.27 -6.95
CA GLU A 21 2.16 18.47 -6.32
C GLU A 21 2.23 18.33 -4.79
N ARG A 22 1.20 18.85 -4.11
CA ARG A 22 1.09 18.82 -2.65
C ARG A 22 0.37 17.57 -2.17
N ILE A 23 0.97 16.81 -1.26
CA ILE A 23 0.31 15.72 -0.53
C ILE A 23 -0.91 16.26 0.21
N HIS A 24 -0.80 17.45 0.79
CA HIS A 24 -1.91 18.11 1.48
C HIS A 24 -3.16 18.23 0.60
N TYR A 25 -3.01 18.57 -0.69
CA TYR A 25 -4.15 18.67 -1.60
C TYR A 25 -4.84 17.32 -1.82
N PHE A 26 -4.05 16.24 -1.97
CA PHE A 26 -4.61 14.89 -2.07
C PHE A 26 -5.38 14.50 -0.80
N VAL A 27 -4.82 14.80 0.38
CA VAL A 27 -5.44 14.49 1.68
C VAL A 27 -6.72 15.31 1.92
N ASP A 28 -6.74 16.60 1.60
CA ASP A 28 -7.86 17.47 1.94
C ASP A 28 -8.97 17.49 0.90
N THR A 29 -8.63 17.24 -0.37
CA THR A 29 -9.59 17.38 -1.48
C THR A 29 -9.92 16.03 -2.09
N ILE A 30 -8.90 15.25 -2.47
CA ILE A 30 -9.11 14.01 -3.23
C ILE A 30 -9.59 12.88 -2.31
N MET A 31 -9.01 12.73 -1.12
CA MET A 31 -9.38 11.66 -0.18
C MET A 31 -10.84 11.72 0.27
N PRO A 32 -11.40 12.87 0.72
CA PRO A 32 -12.83 12.94 1.08
C PRO A 32 -13.75 12.63 -0.09
N PHE A 33 -13.36 13.06 -1.31
CA PHE A 33 -14.08 12.70 -2.52
C PHE A 33 -14.06 11.19 -2.77
N LEU A 34 -12.91 10.53 -2.63
CA LEU A 34 -12.79 9.08 -2.82
C LEU A 34 -13.60 8.30 -1.79
N VAL A 35 -13.61 8.72 -0.53
CA VAL A 35 -14.44 8.11 0.52
C VAL A 35 -15.92 8.25 0.18
N ALA A 36 -16.37 9.47 -0.15
CA ALA A 36 -17.75 9.72 -0.53
C ALA A 36 -18.17 8.96 -1.81
N LEU A 37 -17.23 8.75 -2.73
CA LEU A 37 -17.44 7.96 -3.93
C LEU A 37 -17.58 6.47 -3.59
N HIS A 38 -16.66 5.94 -2.79
CA HIS A 38 -16.66 4.56 -2.34
C HIS A 38 -17.97 4.18 -1.65
N ASP A 39 -18.45 5.02 -0.73
CA ASP A 39 -19.71 4.80 0.02
C ASP A 39 -20.97 4.82 -0.86
N ARG A 40 -20.87 5.42 -2.06
CA ARG A 40 -21.97 5.52 -3.02
C ARG A 40 -21.98 4.38 -4.02
N ILE A 41 -20.83 3.84 -4.41
CA ILE A 41 -20.72 2.78 -5.43
C ILE A 41 -21.67 1.60 -5.19
N PRO A 42 -21.79 1.04 -3.96
CA PRO A 42 -22.69 -0.09 -3.70
C PRO A 42 -24.19 0.20 -3.91
N LYS A 43 -24.58 1.48 -4.00
CA LYS A 43 -25.96 1.94 -4.15
C LYS A 43 -26.34 2.24 -5.60
N LEU A 44 -25.40 2.04 -6.54
CA LEU A 44 -25.58 2.36 -7.96
C LEU A 44 -25.94 1.10 -8.75
N GLU A 45 -26.64 1.30 -9.86
CA GLU A 45 -26.88 0.25 -10.86
C GLU A 45 -25.56 -0.39 -11.30
N PRO A 46 -25.48 -1.72 -11.55
CA PRO A 46 -24.22 -2.44 -11.74
C PRO A 46 -23.27 -1.83 -12.80
N ILE A 47 -23.82 -1.36 -13.93
CA ILE A 47 -23.05 -0.73 -15.01
C ILE A 47 -22.44 0.59 -14.52
N VAL A 48 -23.21 1.38 -13.78
CA VAL A 48 -22.80 2.68 -13.25
C VAL A 48 -21.80 2.47 -12.11
N ALA A 49 -22.03 1.49 -11.23
CA ALA A 49 -21.10 1.09 -10.19
C ALA A 49 -19.72 0.76 -10.77
N LYS A 50 -19.66 -0.10 -11.81
CA LYS A 50 -18.40 -0.47 -12.46
C LYS A 50 -17.65 0.72 -13.05
N LEU A 51 -18.36 1.66 -13.67
CA LEU A 51 -17.79 2.90 -14.19
C LEU A 51 -17.15 3.74 -13.06
N TYR A 52 -17.87 3.94 -11.96
CA TYR A 52 -17.37 4.70 -10.82
C TYR A 52 -16.26 4.00 -10.04
N THR A 53 -16.27 2.66 -9.93
CA THR A 53 -15.13 1.89 -9.41
C THR A 53 -13.88 2.08 -10.26
N THR A 54 -14.03 2.15 -11.58
CA THR A 54 -12.92 2.43 -12.50
C THR A 54 -12.38 3.84 -12.27
N LEU A 55 -13.26 4.84 -12.13
CA LEU A 55 -12.86 6.21 -11.81
C LEU A 55 -12.15 6.28 -10.45
N GLU A 56 -12.70 5.66 -9.41
CA GLU A 56 -12.07 5.59 -8.08
C GLU A 56 -10.65 5.03 -8.18
N THR A 57 -10.48 3.92 -8.91
CA THR A 57 -9.16 3.31 -9.14
C THR A 57 -8.21 4.28 -9.83
N GLN A 58 -8.67 5.01 -10.87
CA GLN A 58 -7.85 5.99 -11.58
C GLN A 58 -7.37 7.14 -10.68
N TYR A 59 -8.22 7.63 -9.78
CA TYR A 59 -7.80 8.63 -8.79
C TYR A 59 -6.73 8.09 -7.85
N TRP A 60 -6.84 6.84 -7.40
CA TRP A 60 -5.80 6.22 -6.59
C TRP A 60 -4.47 6.05 -7.35
N GLN A 61 -4.49 5.88 -8.68
CA GLN A 61 -3.27 5.83 -9.50
C GLN A 61 -2.48 7.16 -9.53
N ILE A 62 -3.06 8.26 -9.07
CA ILE A 62 -2.33 9.54 -8.92
C ILE A 62 -1.33 9.46 -7.76
N LEU A 63 -1.64 8.70 -6.71
CA LEU A 63 -0.89 8.70 -5.46
C LEU A 63 0.60 8.29 -5.62
N PRO A 64 0.97 7.24 -6.38
CA PRO A 64 2.37 6.92 -6.60
C PRO A 64 3.16 8.04 -7.28
N GLN A 65 2.54 8.72 -8.24
CA GLN A 65 3.19 9.78 -9.03
C GLN A 65 3.36 11.04 -8.18
N LEU A 66 2.34 11.40 -7.40
CA LEU A 66 2.40 12.44 -6.37
C LEU A 66 3.57 12.21 -5.42
N LEU A 67 3.70 10.99 -4.87
CA LEU A 67 4.76 10.63 -3.92
C LEU A 67 6.15 10.48 -4.55
N ASN A 68 6.26 10.51 -5.87
CA ASN A 68 7.55 10.51 -6.58
C ASN A 68 8.21 11.90 -6.60
N SER A 69 7.43 12.98 -6.46
CA SER A 69 7.93 14.36 -6.42
C SER A 69 7.06 15.33 -5.61
N PRO A 70 6.75 15.03 -4.33
CA PRO A 70 5.96 15.92 -3.49
C PRO A 70 6.76 17.15 -3.03
N ILE A 71 6.10 18.30 -2.92
CA ILE A 71 6.73 19.55 -2.46
C ILE A 71 6.63 19.80 -0.94
N ASP A 72 5.80 19.01 -0.24
CA ASP A 72 5.46 19.16 1.18
C ASP A 72 5.57 17.82 1.93
N PHE A 73 6.52 16.96 1.53
CA PHE A 73 6.65 15.59 2.05
C PHE A 73 6.80 15.55 3.57
N THR A 74 7.67 16.37 4.13
CA THR A 74 8.03 16.29 5.56
C THR A 74 6.87 16.68 6.48
N GLU A 75 6.06 17.62 6.01
CA GLU A 75 4.90 18.21 6.68
C GLU A 75 3.65 17.35 6.51
N SER A 76 3.37 16.90 5.29
CA SER A 76 2.09 16.31 4.91
C SER A 76 2.08 14.78 4.88
N PHE A 77 3.21 14.12 4.66
CA PHE A 77 3.27 12.65 4.69
C PHE A 77 2.81 12.05 6.03
N PRO A 78 3.11 12.63 7.20
CA PRO A 78 2.62 12.11 8.49
C PRO A 78 1.10 12.01 8.60
N THR A 79 0.37 12.91 7.94
CA THR A 79 -1.10 12.89 7.88
C THR A 79 -1.60 11.80 6.94
N LEU A 80 -0.92 11.62 5.79
CA LEU A 80 -1.24 10.60 4.81
C LEU A 80 -0.90 9.18 5.30
N ALA A 81 0.15 9.02 6.09
CA ALA A 81 0.72 7.71 6.42
C ALA A 81 -0.28 6.76 7.11
N PRO A 82 -1.02 7.17 8.16
CA PRO A 82 -2.06 6.34 8.76
C PRO A 82 -3.15 5.92 7.76
N MET A 83 -3.50 6.79 6.80
CA MET A 83 -4.51 6.49 5.78
C MET A 83 -4.04 5.38 4.85
N ILE A 84 -2.79 5.44 4.39
CA ILE A 84 -2.18 4.36 3.59
C ILE A 84 -2.14 3.06 4.38
N GLY A 85 -1.76 3.11 5.66
CA GLY A 85 -1.69 1.92 6.52
C GLY A 85 -3.06 1.25 6.67
N SER A 86 -4.08 2.03 7.01
CA SER A 86 -5.47 1.56 7.11
C SER A 86 -5.96 0.97 5.78
N ALA A 87 -5.72 1.67 4.67
CA ALA A 87 -6.15 1.20 3.36
C ALA A 87 -5.43 -0.09 2.93
N LEU A 88 -4.12 -0.24 3.20
CA LEU A 88 -3.38 -1.48 2.93
C LEU A 88 -3.96 -2.68 3.71
N ALA A 89 -4.37 -2.46 4.95
CA ALA A 89 -4.93 -3.50 5.80
C ALA A 89 -6.33 -3.94 5.35
N HIS A 90 -7.18 -2.98 4.95
CA HIS A 90 -8.61 -3.23 4.76
C HIS A 90 -9.09 -3.26 3.30
N ARG A 91 -8.39 -2.62 2.37
CA ARG A 91 -8.80 -2.50 0.97
C ARG A 91 -7.92 -3.33 0.05
N LEU A 92 -8.34 -4.58 -0.18
CA LEU A 92 -7.59 -5.54 -0.99
C LEU A 92 -7.44 -5.06 -2.44
N ASP A 93 -8.46 -4.38 -2.96
CA ASP A 93 -8.52 -3.80 -4.30
C ASP A 93 -7.47 -2.70 -4.53
N LEU A 94 -7.02 -2.01 -3.45
CA LEU A 94 -6.04 -0.93 -3.53
C LEU A 94 -4.59 -1.38 -3.24
N ARG A 95 -4.36 -2.63 -2.83
CA ARG A 95 -3.03 -3.06 -2.33
C ARG A 95 -1.90 -2.76 -3.32
N LEU A 96 -2.06 -3.08 -4.60
CA LEU A 96 -0.99 -2.86 -5.59
C LEU A 96 -0.61 -1.38 -5.74
N VAL A 97 -1.60 -0.49 -5.83
CA VAL A 97 -1.35 0.95 -5.99
C VAL A 97 -0.77 1.56 -4.72
N LEU A 98 -1.22 1.10 -3.54
CA LEU A 98 -0.69 1.55 -2.25
C LEU A 98 0.76 1.06 -2.01
N LEU A 99 1.07 -0.18 -2.37
CA LEU A 99 2.43 -0.72 -2.31
C LEU A 99 3.37 0.07 -3.23
N ARG A 100 2.95 0.36 -4.47
CA ARG A 100 3.69 1.21 -5.40
C ARG A 100 3.86 2.64 -4.86
N SER A 101 2.83 3.17 -4.22
CA SER A 101 2.86 4.49 -3.58
C SER A 101 3.90 4.54 -2.47
N LEU A 102 3.92 3.52 -1.61
CA LEU A 102 4.90 3.43 -0.52
C LEU A 102 6.34 3.32 -1.04
N ARG A 103 6.57 2.51 -2.09
CA ARG A 103 7.90 2.46 -2.75
C ARG A 103 8.31 3.80 -3.36
N SER A 104 7.36 4.56 -3.90
CA SER A 104 7.63 5.90 -4.45
C SER A 104 8.01 6.89 -3.35
N ALA A 105 7.29 6.86 -2.21
CA ALA A 105 7.65 7.64 -1.03
C ALA A 105 9.03 7.26 -0.46
N ILE A 106 9.36 5.97 -0.40
CA ILE A 106 10.69 5.50 0.04
C ILE A 106 11.80 6.07 -0.85
N ARG A 107 11.70 5.87 -2.17
CA ARG A 107 12.70 6.40 -3.12
C ARG A 107 12.83 7.93 -3.04
N PHE A 108 11.71 8.64 -2.91
CA PHE A 108 11.75 10.09 -2.73
C PHE A 108 12.46 10.49 -1.43
N ALA A 109 12.12 9.84 -0.31
CA ALA A 109 12.69 10.16 0.98
C ALA A 109 14.20 9.87 1.04
N GLU A 110 14.64 8.77 0.42
CA GLU A 110 16.06 8.45 0.25
C GLU A 110 16.78 9.53 -0.55
N LYS A 111 16.29 9.85 -1.77
CA LYS A 111 16.89 10.84 -2.67
C LYS A 111 17.02 12.23 -2.03
N ASN A 112 16.09 12.60 -1.16
CA ASN A 112 16.02 13.93 -0.54
C ASN A 112 16.53 13.94 0.92
N ASN A 113 17.13 12.86 1.41
CA ASN A 113 17.64 12.75 2.79
C ASN A 113 16.59 13.01 3.89
N VAL A 114 15.34 12.59 3.67
CA VAL A 114 14.21 12.73 4.61
C VAL A 114 13.62 11.37 5.02
N ALA A 115 14.41 10.30 4.95
CA ALA A 115 14.00 8.94 5.33
C ALA A 115 13.51 8.83 6.79
N ASN A 116 13.96 9.71 7.68
CA ASN A 116 13.49 9.80 9.07
C ASN A 116 11.95 10.00 9.16
N VAL A 117 11.34 10.63 8.16
CA VAL A 117 9.89 10.81 8.09
C VAL A 117 9.15 9.48 7.96
N LEU A 118 9.72 8.50 7.23
CA LEU A 118 9.17 7.16 7.07
C LEU A 118 9.52 6.27 8.27
N GLN A 119 10.74 6.40 8.81
CA GLN A 119 11.23 5.57 9.92
C GLN A 119 10.29 5.55 11.13
N ARG A 120 9.70 6.70 11.50
CA ARG A 120 8.73 6.79 12.60
C ARG A 120 7.49 5.91 12.42
N PHE A 121 7.16 5.51 11.19
CA PHE A 121 6.02 4.64 10.89
C PHE A 121 6.40 3.16 10.70
N ALA A 122 7.68 2.80 10.83
CA ALA A 122 8.15 1.42 10.60
C ALA A 122 7.42 0.38 11.46
N LYS A 123 7.19 0.70 12.75
CA LYS A 123 6.48 -0.16 13.71
C LYS A 123 5.01 -0.40 13.32
N ASN A 124 4.43 0.42 12.45
CA ASN A 124 3.05 0.29 11.97
C ASN A 124 2.99 -0.36 10.59
N TYR A 125 3.84 0.05 9.65
CA TYR A 125 3.82 -0.48 8.29
C TYR A 125 4.37 -1.90 8.19
N LEU A 126 5.49 -2.21 8.84
CA LEU A 126 6.12 -3.53 8.70
C LEU A 126 5.19 -4.67 9.13
N PRO A 127 4.46 -4.60 10.26
CA PRO A 127 3.47 -5.63 10.60
C PRO A 127 2.37 -5.81 9.54
N ILE A 128 1.87 -4.71 8.96
CA ILE A 128 0.85 -4.76 7.89
C ILE A 128 1.42 -5.49 6.67
N LEU A 129 2.62 -5.11 6.24
CA LEU A 129 3.30 -5.73 5.10
C LEU A 129 3.60 -7.21 5.35
N PHE A 130 4.07 -7.57 6.54
CA PHE A 130 4.33 -8.96 6.92
C PHE A 130 3.05 -9.78 6.92
N ASN A 131 1.94 -9.24 7.42
CA ASN A 131 0.64 -9.91 7.38
C ASN A 131 0.17 -10.14 5.94
N ILE A 132 0.32 -9.15 5.05
CA ILE A 132 -0.02 -9.31 3.62
C ILE A 132 0.86 -10.39 2.97
N TYR A 133 2.17 -10.40 3.26
CA TYR A 133 3.10 -11.36 2.66
C TYR A 133 2.90 -12.80 3.16
N THR A 134 2.57 -12.95 4.44
CA THR A 134 2.42 -14.26 5.10
C THR A 134 0.99 -14.78 5.10
N ALA A 135 0.05 -14.06 4.48
CA ALA A 135 -1.32 -14.52 4.28
C ALA A 135 -1.33 -15.83 3.49
N LEU A 136 -2.15 -16.78 3.93
CA LEU A 136 -2.32 -18.04 3.24
C LEU A 136 -3.27 -17.87 2.04
N PRO A 137 -3.11 -18.64 0.95
CA PRO A 137 -3.99 -18.53 -0.23
C PRO A 137 -5.47 -18.64 0.12
N ALA A 138 -5.85 -19.55 1.02
CA ALA A 138 -7.23 -19.73 1.46
C ALA A 138 -7.78 -18.49 2.20
N GLU A 139 -6.97 -17.87 3.08
CA GLU A 139 -7.34 -16.64 3.80
C GLU A 139 -7.54 -15.48 2.82
N THR A 140 -6.68 -15.38 1.80
CA THR A 140 -6.79 -14.34 0.78
C THR A 140 -8.03 -14.54 -0.10
N ILE A 141 -8.29 -15.77 -0.57
CA ILE A 141 -9.48 -16.07 -1.39
C ILE A 141 -10.75 -15.68 -0.63
N GLU A 142 -10.88 -16.10 0.63
CA GLU A 142 -12.05 -15.76 1.45
C GLU A 142 -12.21 -14.24 1.62
N ALA A 143 -11.12 -13.51 1.85
CA ALA A 143 -11.16 -12.06 2.01
C ALA A 143 -11.53 -11.33 0.70
N VAL A 144 -11.04 -11.81 -0.45
CA VAL A 144 -11.34 -11.29 -1.79
C VAL A 144 -12.82 -11.49 -2.12
N GLU A 145 -13.35 -12.69 -1.86
CA GLU A 145 -14.76 -13.03 -2.09
C GLU A 145 -15.69 -12.17 -1.22
N LYS A 146 -15.36 -11.98 0.06
CA LYS A 146 -16.13 -11.10 0.97
C LYS A 146 -16.20 -9.66 0.49
N GLN A 147 -15.20 -9.17 -0.25
CA GLN A 147 -15.18 -7.82 -0.80
C GLN A 147 -15.73 -7.74 -2.24
N GLY A 148 -16.16 -8.87 -2.83
CA GLY A 148 -16.69 -8.91 -4.20
C GLY A 148 -15.67 -8.53 -5.27
N ILE A 149 -14.37 -8.73 -5.00
CA ILE A 149 -13.30 -8.36 -5.93
C ILE A 149 -13.12 -9.47 -6.96
N THR A 150 -13.27 -9.16 -8.24
CA THR A 150 -13.19 -10.17 -9.32
C THR A 150 -11.81 -10.33 -9.94
N ASN A 151 -10.94 -9.32 -9.82
CA ASN A 151 -9.67 -9.22 -10.54
C ASN A 151 -8.48 -9.10 -9.58
N TYR A 152 -8.45 -9.91 -8.52
CA TYR A 152 -7.36 -9.87 -7.55
C TYR A 152 -6.19 -10.77 -7.99
N ASP A 153 -5.00 -10.20 -8.12
CA ASP A 153 -3.77 -10.93 -8.44
C ASP A 153 -2.93 -11.13 -7.17
N ASP A 154 -3.14 -12.26 -6.51
CA ASP A 154 -2.46 -12.60 -5.26
C ASP A 154 -0.93 -12.68 -5.42
N MET A 155 -0.47 -13.25 -6.53
CA MET A 155 0.96 -13.38 -6.81
C MET A 155 1.62 -12.01 -7.01
N ALA A 156 0.99 -11.12 -7.79
CA ALA A 156 1.48 -9.75 -7.97
C ALA A 156 1.49 -8.98 -6.65
N VAL A 157 0.45 -9.14 -5.81
CA VAL A 157 0.41 -8.50 -4.49
C VAL A 157 1.53 -9.03 -3.60
N ARG A 158 1.75 -10.34 -3.54
CA ARG A 158 2.80 -10.96 -2.72
C ARG A 158 4.19 -10.51 -3.14
N LEU A 159 4.49 -10.51 -4.44
CA LEU A 159 5.77 -10.02 -4.99
C LEU A 159 5.98 -8.52 -4.71
N SER A 160 4.97 -7.69 -4.99
CA SER A 160 5.01 -6.25 -4.74
C SER A 160 5.17 -5.94 -3.24
N THR A 161 4.59 -6.77 -2.37
CA THR A 161 4.74 -6.66 -0.91
C THR A 161 6.17 -6.96 -0.49
N LEU A 162 6.77 -8.05 -0.99
CA LEU A 162 8.16 -8.40 -0.68
C LEU A 162 9.15 -7.33 -1.15
N GLU A 163 8.96 -6.78 -2.35
CA GLU A 163 9.75 -5.67 -2.88
C GLU A 163 9.65 -4.44 -1.95
N THR A 164 8.44 -4.13 -1.49
CA THR A 164 8.18 -3.01 -0.58
C THR A 164 8.81 -3.24 0.79
N ILE A 165 8.72 -4.46 1.32
CA ILE A 165 9.36 -4.86 2.58
C ILE A 165 10.87 -4.63 2.51
N ARG A 166 11.53 -5.13 1.45
CA ARG A 166 12.98 -4.96 1.27
C ARG A 166 13.37 -3.49 1.25
N ALA A 167 12.70 -2.69 0.42
CA ALA A 167 12.95 -1.25 0.34
C ALA A 167 12.71 -0.53 1.68
N TYR A 168 11.69 -0.92 2.45
CA TYR A 168 11.38 -0.29 3.73
C TYR A 168 12.40 -0.68 4.82
N ILE A 169 12.83 -1.95 4.83
CA ILE A 169 13.80 -2.45 5.81
C ILE A 169 15.14 -1.71 5.67
N SER A 170 15.61 -1.41 4.45
CA SER A 170 16.86 -0.66 4.24
C SER A 170 16.90 0.68 5.01
N HIS A 171 15.74 1.30 5.24
CA HIS A 171 15.64 2.54 6.01
C HIS A 171 15.16 2.35 7.44
N THR A 172 14.84 1.15 7.89
CA THR A 172 14.28 0.90 9.24
C THR A 172 15.38 0.97 10.32
N PRO A 173 15.13 1.59 11.49
CA PRO A 173 16.09 1.59 12.61
C PRO A 173 16.47 0.18 13.09
N ASP A 174 17.72 -0.01 13.52
CA ASP A 174 18.25 -1.33 13.87
C ASP A 174 17.56 -1.97 15.09
N ASP A 175 17.10 -1.18 16.05
CA ASP A 175 16.31 -1.68 17.20
C ASP A 175 14.98 -2.29 16.73
N VAL A 176 14.34 -1.67 15.75
CA VAL A 176 13.10 -2.14 15.14
C VAL A 176 13.35 -3.40 14.29
N LYS A 177 14.44 -3.42 13.50
CA LYS A 177 14.85 -4.62 12.75
C LYS A 177 15.08 -5.82 13.67
N LYS A 178 15.86 -5.64 14.75
CA LYS A 178 16.14 -6.69 15.75
C LYS A 178 14.86 -7.22 16.38
N THR A 179 13.97 -6.31 16.79
CA THR A 179 12.67 -6.69 17.37
C THR A 179 11.87 -7.58 16.41
N PHE A 180 11.78 -7.21 15.13
CA PHE A 180 11.06 -8.02 14.13
C PHE A 180 11.78 -9.32 13.77
N LEU A 181 13.11 -9.32 13.77
CA LEU A 181 13.91 -10.52 13.55
C LEU A 181 13.65 -11.55 14.65
N ASP A 182 13.68 -11.14 15.92
CA ASP A 182 13.40 -12.02 17.06
C ASP A 182 11.98 -12.58 17.00
N LEU A 183 10.99 -11.75 16.66
CA LEU A 183 9.60 -12.19 16.46
C LEU A 183 9.47 -13.20 15.32
N ALA A 184 10.15 -12.97 14.20
CA ALA A 184 10.12 -13.88 13.05
C ALA A 184 10.80 -15.22 13.36
N LEU A 185 11.96 -15.20 14.04
CA LEU A 185 12.67 -16.41 14.47
C LEU A 185 11.84 -17.23 15.48
N ASN A 186 11.16 -16.57 16.42
CA ASN A 186 10.27 -17.25 17.37
C ASN A 186 9.10 -17.91 16.64
N LYS A 187 8.45 -17.21 15.68
CA LYS A 187 7.38 -17.82 14.87
C LYS A 187 7.85 -18.96 13.97
N LEU A 188 9.11 -18.94 13.51
CA LEU A 188 9.66 -20.01 12.69
C LEU A 188 9.86 -21.31 13.50
N ARG A 189 10.15 -21.18 14.80
CA ARG A 189 10.33 -22.29 15.75
C ARG A 189 9.01 -22.84 16.29
N ASP A 190 7.92 -22.15 16.07
CA ASP A 190 6.59 -22.54 16.54
C ASP A 190 6.04 -23.70 15.70
N ASP A 191 5.74 -24.83 16.35
CA ASP A 191 5.25 -26.04 15.68
C ASP A 191 3.82 -25.91 15.17
N ASP A 192 3.03 -24.97 15.71
CA ASP A 192 1.64 -24.72 15.28
C ASP A 192 1.56 -23.95 13.96
N VAL A 193 2.68 -23.38 13.48
CA VAL A 193 2.73 -22.62 12.24
C VAL A 193 2.90 -23.55 11.03
N SER A 194 2.00 -23.44 10.04
CA SER A 194 2.05 -24.25 8.81
C SER A 194 3.35 -24.09 8.04
N LEU A 195 3.71 -25.10 7.24
CA LEU A 195 4.95 -25.10 6.46
C LEU A 195 5.00 -23.93 5.45
N GLU A 196 3.88 -23.63 4.79
CA GLU A 196 3.75 -22.53 3.83
C GLU A 196 3.99 -21.16 4.50
N LYS A 197 3.48 -21.01 5.73
CA LYS A 197 3.68 -19.80 6.52
C LYS A 197 5.12 -19.72 7.02
N LYS A 198 5.73 -20.84 7.43
CA LYS A 198 7.16 -20.92 7.78
C LYS A 198 8.06 -20.53 6.60
N GLN A 199 7.74 -20.95 5.38
CA GLN A 199 8.48 -20.53 4.17
C GLN A 199 8.43 -19.01 3.98
N ALA A 200 7.23 -18.42 4.06
CA ALA A 200 7.09 -16.97 3.95
C ALA A 200 7.83 -16.22 5.08
N ILE A 201 7.79 -16.74 6.31
CA ILE A 201 8.53 -16.17 7.44
C ILE A 201 10.05 -16.26 7.20
N ALA A 202 10.55 -17.36 6.63
CA ALA A 202 11.97 -17.51 6.29
C ALA A 202 12.42 -16.44 5.27
N ASP A 203 11.60 -16.12 4.27
CA ASP A 203 11.89 -15.02 3.34
C ASP A 203 11.97 -13.67 4.06
N LEU A 204 11.10 -13.43 5.05
CA LEU A 204 11.13 -12.21 5.87
C LEU A 204 12.41 -12.14 6.72
N VAL A 205 12.83 -13.26 7.32
CA VAL A 205 14.10 -13.35 8.06
C VAL A 205 15.28 -13.00 7.14
N ILE A 206 15.31 -13.56 5.93
CA ILE A 206 16.35 -13.23 4.93
C ILE A 206 16.34 -11.74 4.60
N ALA A 207 15.15 -11.15 4.38
CA ALA A 207 15.03 -9.71 4.10
C ALA A 207 15.52 -8.84 5.27
N LEU A 208 15.24 -9.22 6.51
CA LEU A 208 15.68 -8.50 7.71
C LEU A 208 17.19 -8.57 7.94
N ILE A 209 17.82 -9.71 7.61
CA ILE A 209 19.27 -9.91 7.79
C ILE A 209 20.07 -9.27 6.65
N LYS A 210 19.64 -9.43 5.39
CA LYS A 210 20.43 -9.00 4.22
C LYS A 210 20.67 -7.49 4.16
N GLU A 211 19.79 -6.71 4.80
CA GLU A 211 19.85 -5.24 4.89
C GLU A 211 20.43 -4.75 6.24
N SER A 212 21.08 -5.65 6.99
CA SER A 212 21.77 -5.36 8.27
C SER A 212 23.28 -5.64 8.23
N LEU A 213 23.78 -6.10 7.07
CA LEU A 213 25.19 -6.29 6.73
C LEU A 213 25.62 -5.25 5.70
#